data_AF-A0A534AS44-F1
#
_entry.id   AF-A0A534AS44-F1
#
_cell.length_a   1.000
_cell.length_b   1.000
_cell.length_c   1.000
_cell.angle_alpha   90.00
_cell.angle_beta   90.00
_cell.angle_gamma   90.00
#
_symmetry.space_group_name_H-M   'P 1'
#
loop_
_entity.id
_entity.type
_entity.pdbx_description
1 polymer ?
#
loop_
_entity_poly.entity_id
_entity_poly.type
_entity_poly.pdbx_seq_one_letter_code
_entity_poly.pdbx_strand_id
1 'polypeptide(L)' 'MAAATALASCGASAPHNTGVYLLVDTSGSYNRQLNKAEQIVLYALSRLQPLDSIAVARIDAGSFSEKNIIA' A
#
# COMPACT_ATOMS: atom_id res chain seq x y z
N MET A 1 29.12 -12.46 46.73
CA MET A 1 27.68 -12.38 46.39
C MET A 1 27.60 -11.89 44.95
N ALA A 2 27.45 -12.80 43.99
CA ALA A 2 27.48 -12.47 42.56
C ALA A 2 26.06 -12.08 42.11
N ALA A 3 25.87 -10.82 41.75
CA ALA A 3 24.62 -10.32 41.19
C ALA A 3 24.57 -10.66 39.70
N ALA A 4 23.73 -11.62 39.34
CA ALA A 4 23.45 -11.97 37.94
C ALA A 4 22.54 -10.91 37.33
N THR A 5 23.07 -10.08 36.43
CA THR A 5 22.30 -9.15 35.60
C THR A 5 21.59 -9.92 34.49
N ALA A 6 20.28 -10.07 34.62
CA ALA A 6 19.43 -10.63 33.56
C ALA A 6 19.37 -9.65 32.38
N LEU A 7 19.99 -10.00 31.25
CA LEU A 7 19.76 -9.31 29.98
C LEU A 7 18.36 -9.67 29.49
N ALA A 8 17.39 -8.81 29.76
CA ALA A 8 16.11 -8.84 29.07
C ALA A 8 16.36 -8.48 27.59
N SER A 9 16.49 -9.49 26.74
CA SER A 9 16.47 -9.33 25.29
C SER A 9 15.12 -8.73 24.90
N CYS A 10 15.13 -7.44 24.53
CA CYS A 10 14.01 -6.80 23.86
C CYS A 10 13.77 -7.57 22.55
N GLY A 11 12.69 -8.36 22.50
CA GLY A 11 12.33 -9.11 21.30
C GLY A 11 12.21 -8.14 20.13
N ALA A 12 12.87 -8.43 19.02
CA ALA A 12 12.85 -7.59 17.84
C ALA A 12 11.40 -7.26 17.47
N SER A 13 11.07 -5.96 17.36
CA SER A 13 9.77 -5.55 16.86
C SER A 13 9.58 -6.18 15.50
N ALA A 14 8.46 -6.89 15.29
CA ALA A 14 8.16 -7.47 14.00
C ALA A 14 8.19 -6.36 12.93
N PRO A 15 8.61 -6.64 11.68
CA PRO A 15 8.53 -5.66 10.62
C PRO A 15 7.05 -5.27 10.42
N HIS A 16 6.73 -3.98 10.59
CA HIS A 16 5.36 -3.45 10.48
C HIS A 16 5.08 -2.85 9.09
N ASN A 17 5.68 -3.42 8.05
CA ASN A 17 5.56 -2.92 6.68
C ASN A 17 4.16 -3.23 6.13
N THR A 18 3.47 -2.22 5.61
CA THR A 18 2.15 -2.36 5.00
C THR A 18 2.26 -2.25 3.48
N GLY A 19 1.62 -3.18 2.77
CA GLY A 19 1.44 -3.11 1.32
C GLY A 19 0.02 -2.68 0.97
N VAL A 20 -0.14 -1.62 0.18
CA VAL A 20 -1.44 -1.12 -0.29
C VAL A 20 -1.58 -1.40 -1.79
N TYR A 21 -2.63 -2.13 -2.18
CA TYR A 21 -2.94 -2.39 -3.58
C TYR A 21 -4.27 -1.73 -3.95
N LEU A 22 -4.23 -0.74 -4.86
CA LEU A 22 -5.40 0.03 -5.26
C LEU A 22 -5.84 -0.35 -6.67
N LEU A 23 -7.07 -0.83 -6.81
CA LEU A 23 -7.67 -1.13 -8.12
C LEU A 23 -8.61 0.00 -8.52
N VAL A 24 -8.29 0.70 -9.61
CA VAL A 24 -9.07 1.80 -10.16
C VAL A 24 -9.89 1.31 -11.36
N ASP A 25 -11.21 1.25 -11.19
CA ASP A 25 -12.13 0.95 -12.29
C ASP A 25 -12.33 2.20 -13.16
N THR A 26 -12.07 2.03 -14.45
CA THR A 26 -12.21 3.06 -15.49
C THR A 26 -13.26 2.69 -16.53
N SER A 27 -14.05 1.66 -16.27
CA SER A 27 -15.14 1.22 -17.14
C SER A 27 -16.26 2.26 -17.26
N GLY A 28 -16.87 2.34 -18.44
CA GLY A 28 -18.08 3.13 -18.67
C GLY A 28 -18.05 4.56 -18.12
N SER A 29 -18.99 4.88 -17.23
CA SER A 29 -19.13 6.21 -16.62
C SER A 29 -18.08 6.51 -15.54
N TYR A 30 -17.35 5.52 -15.05
CA TYR A 30 -16.34 5.68 -14.00
C TYR A 30 -15.12 6.48 -14.47
N ASN A 31 -14.84 6.49 -15.78
CA ASN A 31 -13.81 7.37 -16.37
C ASN A 31 -14.05 8.87 -16.07
N ARG A 32 -15.29 9.30 -15.81
CA ARG A 32 -15.56 10.70 -15.42
C ARG A 32 -15.17 11.01 -13.97
N GLN A 33 -14.76 10.01 -13.20
CA GLN A 33 -14.40 10.14 -11.79
C GLN A 33 -12.91 9.95 -11.53
N LEU A 34 -12.07 9.91 -12.58
CA LEU A 34 -10.63 9.73 -12.44
C LEU A 34 -9.98 10.74 -11.48
N ASN A 35 -10.42 12.01 -11.50
CA ASN A 35 -9.92 13.02 -10.57
C ASN A 35 -10.20 12.67 -9.09
N LYS A 36 -11.32 11.97 -8.81
CA LYS A 36 -11.60 11.48 -7.46
C LYS A 36 -10.71 10.28 -7.11
N ALA A 37 -10.47 9.39 -8.07
CA ALA A 37 -9.54 8.27 -7.88
C ALA A 37 -8.12 8.76 -7.61
N GLU A 38 -7.66 9.78 -8.33
CA GLU A 38 -6.38 10.46 -8.09
C GLU A 38 -6.29 11.03 -6.68
N GLN A 39 -7.33 11.71 -6.21
CA GLN A 39 -7.38 12.22 -4.82
C GLN A 39 -7.26 11.11 -3.78
N ILE A 40 -7.86 9.94 -4.03
CA ILE A 40 -7.74 8.77 -3.12
C ILE A 40 -6.32 8.20 -3.17
N VAL A 41 -5.70 8.10 -4.35
CA VAL A 41 -4.30 7.66 -4.49
C VAL A 41 -3.36 8.59 -3.73
N LEU A 42 -3.50 9.91 -3.92
CA LEU A 42 -2.71 10.92 -3.21
C LEU A 42 -2.93 10.86 -1.70
N TYR A 43 -4.17 10.63 -1.26
CA TYR A 43 -4.47 10.44 0.15
C TYR A 43 -3.81 9.18 0.71
N ALA A 44 -3.85 8.06 -0.01
CA ALA A 44 -3.17 6.83 0.39
C ALA A 44 -1.66 7.05 0.50
N LEU A 45 -1.04 7.67 -0.51
CA LEU A 45 0.38 8.04 -0.51
C LEU A 45 0.77 8.90 0.69
N SER A 46 -0.10 9.86 1.09
CA SER A 46 0.16 10.73 2.24
C SER A 46 0.18 10.01 3.60
N ARG A 47 -0.31 8.77 3.67
CA ARG A 47 -0.43 7.96 4.88
C ARG A 47 0.66 6.90 5.02
N LEU A 48 1.38 6.58 3.95
CA LEU A 48 2.41 5.55 3.94
C LEU A 48 3.62 5.99 4.76
N GLN A 49 4.18 5.06 5.53
CA GLN A 49 5.41 5.23 6.27
C GLN A 49 6.61 4.76 5.44
N PRO A 50 7.84 5.14 5.83
CA PRO A 50 9.03 4.52 5.26
C PRO A 50 8.95 3.00 5.35
N LEU A 51 9.32 2.32 4.26
CA LEU A 51 9.25 0.86 4.08
C LEU A 51 7.86 0.28 3.81
N ASP A 52 6.80 1.10 3.75
CA ASP A 52 5.53 0.69 3.15
C ASP A 52 5.63 0.69 1.62
N SER A 53 4.75 -0.07 0.97
CA SER A 53 4.69 -0.18 -0.48
C SER A 53 3.29 0.08 -0.99
N ILE A 54 3.17 0.65 -2.18
CA ILE A 54 1.90 0.87 -2.84
C ILE A 54 2.00 0.47 -4.30
N ALA A 55 0.96 -0.18 -4.81
CA ALA A 55 0.78 -0.43 -6.22
C ALA A 55 -0.63 -0.04 -6.63
N VAL A 56 -0.76 0.61 -7.78
CA VAL A 56 -2.03 1.06 -8.34
C VAL A 56 -2.23 0.37 -9.67
N ALA A 57 -3.38 -0.28 -9.84
CA ALA A 57 -3.73 -1.02 -11.03
C ALA A 57 -5.05 -0.52 -11.61
N ARG A 58 -5.11 -0.42 -12.94
CA ARG A 58 -6.32 -0.01 -13.66
C ARG A 58 -7.08 -1.23 -14.17
N ILE A 59 -8.39 -1.23 -13.98
CA ILE A 59 -9.32 -2.17 -14.62
C ILE A 59 -10.17 -1.36 -15.60
N ASP A 60 -10.31 -1.86 -16.82
CA ASP A 60 -11.30 -1.36 -17.77
C ASP A 60 -12.28 -2.47 -18.14
N ALA A 61 -13.28 -2.14 -18.97
CA ALA A 61 -14.25 -3.13 -19.45
C ALA A 61 -13.61 -4.22 -20.34
N GLY A 62 -12.33 -4.08 -20.70
CA GLY A 62 -11.50 -5.13 -21.26
C GLY A 62 -10.77 -5.88 -20.14
N SER A 63 -10.65 -7.19 -20.30
CA SER A 63 -10.04 -8.10 -19.31
C SER A 63 -8.76 -7.53 -18.66
N PHE A 64 -8.69 -7.58 -17.32
CA PHE A 64 -7.49 -7.23 -16.55
C PHE A 64 -6.24 -7.93 -17.11
N SER A 65 -5.14 -7.20 -17.26
CA SER A 65 -3.82 -7.70 -17.65
C SER A 65 -2.76 -7.07 -16.75
N GLU A 66 -1.75 -7.84 -16.33
CA GLU A 66 -0.64 -7.38 -15.46
C GLU A 66 0.10 -6.14 -16.00
N LYS A 67 0.00 -5.87 -17.31
CA LYS A 67 0.51 -4.64 -17.94
C LYS A 67 -0.11 -3.35 -17.40
N ASN A 68 -1.25 -3.43 -16.70
CA ASN A 68 -1.97 -2.28 -16.16
C ASN A 68 -1.55 -1.93 -14.71
N ILE A 69 -0.53 -2.58 -14.17
CA ILE A 69 0.01 -2.34 -12.82
C ILE A 69 1.11 -1.30 -12.90
N ILE A 70 1.02 -0.25 -12.07
CA ILE A 70 2.10 0.69 -11.78
C ILE A 70 2.50 0.47 -10.32
N ALA A 71 3.78 0.17 -10.08
CA ALA A 71 4.38 -0.12 -8.77
C ALA A 71 5.50 0.86 -8.46
#